data_AF-F9UJW4-F1
#
_entry.id   AF-F9UJW4-F1
#
_cell.length_a   1.000
_cell.length_b   1.000
_cell.length_c   1.000
_cell.angle_alpha   90.00
_cell.angle_beta   90.00
_cell.angle_gamma   90.00
#
_symmetry.space_group_name_H-M   'P 1'
#
loop_
_entity.id
_entity.type
_entity.pdbx_description
1 polymer ?
#
loop_
_entity_poly.entity_id
_entity_poly.type
_entity_poly.pdbx_seq_one_letter_code
_entity_poly.pdbx_strand_id
1 'polypeptide(L)'
;MQKKLTKKWIAGLSITAGIAAVVLPTYYFVGGTYASPYIIKNLEKSNQNKYENIYNEEIQNIVDYQNQADVNIYINTYGVAFYNHMLQLAMLSKGATYFAYHSGISTQQNLNVEEFEKFLKETRNYDDNNAELRKNVEIKDFGSVSTSKWANWIKKIIAKHPTQKINLWVNASNLRFLAKEINIALNNQNININAFEDSYDIAKRVYDQYGSNLDKYYDQKTKEWKTNGAFIVDIENQYALSSLTDRIKFFYTNGNYIDRLKTLGYKNIFNLYENTPKDWTTLKDKLFVTRFSDKKRISTYWATVSGQNWEKDRDIVKKYAQNGKKSIIILGNSIIDLNLNLVATIAKTYGANYNIYFKGHPAYNSLGNTLRETFVKGKTINFDNLLTGSKDKLTISNDLVVHILESQISSEEFTTYHALEENGLWFDKWFFASLQSNAKFGIINGKNEVTDIEGFYDYDEKVLHVRKNASLEVLNKFKVYEDEIFATQFLSKANLFINLLENSKDKNFADLTIADFDIHFENYQTLDHPLYNLLEKSINSKNNENGEIDFTLKIKSNINQDEFVVNIIKKVTNEK
;
A
#
# COMPACT_ATOMS: atom_id res chain seq x y z
N MET A 1 -40.10 -54.07 51.85
CA MET A 1 -40.61 -53.07 50.88
C MET A 1 -39.43 -52.49 50.09
N GLN A 2 -39.11 -53.06 48.93
CA GLN A 2 -38.17 -52.48 47.96
C GLN A 2 -38.97 -52.11 46.71
N LYS A 3 -39.14 -50.81 46.45
CA LYS A 3 -39.76 -50.34 45.20
C LYS A 3 -38.76 -50.51 44.07
N LYS A 4 -39.09 -51.41 43.13
CA LYS A 4 -38.42 -51.56 41.83
C LYS A 4 -38.57 -50.27 41.02
N LEU A 5 -37.49 -49.53 40.85
CA LEU A 5 -37.35 -48.56 39.76
C LEU A 5 -37.30 -49.33 38.44
N THR A 6 -38.29 -49.08 37.57
CA THR A 6 -38.44 -49.75 36.28
C THR A 6 -37.38 -49.27 35.29
N LYS A 7 -36.75 -50.22 34.58
CA LYS A 7 -35.66 -50.04 33.59
C LYS A 7 -35.89 -48.97 32.52
N LYS A 8 -37.12 -48.45 32.34
CA LYS A 8 -37.43 -47.37 31.39
C LYS A 8 -36.87 -45.99 31.81
N TRP A 9 -36.70 -45.73 33.10
CA TRP A 9 -36.15 -44.44 33.56
C TRP A 9 -34.63 -44.31 33.42
N ILE A 10 -33.90 -45.43 33.54
CA ILE A 10 -32.44 -45.43 33.35
C ILE A 10 -32.08 -45.30 31.87
N ALA A 11 -32.88 -45.86 30.95
CA ALA A 11 -32.72 -45.68 29.51
C ALA A 11 -33.05 -44.24 29.05
N GLY A 12 -34.05 -43.57 29.65
CA GLY A 12 -34.39 -42.18 29.31
C GLY A 12 -33.32 -41.15 29.70
N LEU A 13 -32.66 -41.34 30.84
CA LEU A 13 -31.59 -40.46 31.33
C LEU A 13 -30.24 -40.70 30.63
N SER A 14 -29.95 -41.93 30.20
CA SER A 14 -28.74 -42.23 29.43
C SER A 14 -28.84 -41.85 27.95
N ILE A 15 -30.05 -41.76 27.39
CA ILE A 15 -30.27 -41.26 26.01
C ILE A 15 -30.30 -39.73 25.97
N THR A 16 -30.80 -39.04 27.01
CA THR A 16 -30.75 -37.56 27.05
C THR A 16 -29.38 -37.01 27.46
N ALA A 17 -28.64 -37.69 28.34
CA ALA A 17 -27.23 -37.34 28.59
C ALA A 17 -26.29 -37.82 27.46
N GLY A 18 -26.60 -38.92 26.79
CA GLY A 18 -25.82 -39.45 25.66
C GLY A 18 -25.99 -38.68 24.34
N ILE A 19 -27.14 -38.03 24.11
CA ILE A 19 -27.34 -37.21 22.90
C ILE A 19 -26.89 -35.74 23.14
N ALA A 20 -26.96 -35.24 24.38
CA ALA A 20 -26.43 -33.91 24.70
C ALA A 20 -24.90 -33.86 24.79
N ALA A 21 -24.23 -34.98 25.11
CA ALA A 21 -22.77 -35.04 25.26
C ALA A 21 -22.00 -35.47 23.99
N VAL A 22 -22.68 -35.93 22.94
CA VAL A 22 -22.03 -36.38 21.68
C VAL A 22 -22.14 -35.35 20.55
N VAL A 23 -22.95 -34.28 20.69
CA VAL A 23 -23.11 -33.27 19.63
C VAL A 23 -22.22 -32.03 19.83
N LEU A 24 -21.63 -31.81 21.01
CA LEU A 24 -20.70 -30.71 21.30
C LEU A 24 -19.75 -31.17 22.42
N PRO A 25 -18.40 -31.23 22.28
CA PRO A 25 -17.52 -30.60 21.31
C PRO A 25 -16.36 -31.52 20.83
N THR A 26 -16.53 -32.28 19.74
CA THR A 26 -15.39 -32.89 19.01
C THR A 26 -14.80 -31.96 17.94
N TYR A 27 -15.25 -30.70 17.90
CA TYR A 27 -14.82 -29.68 16.94
C TYR A 27 -13.81 -28.67 17.52
N TYR A 28 -12.93 -29.10 18.42
CA TYR A 28 -11.81 -28.29 18.88
C TYR A 28 -10.47 -29.00 18.65
N PHE A 29 -9.72 -28.43 17.70
CA PHE A 29 -8.27 -28.45 17.54
C PHE A 29 -7.57 -29.76 17.17
N VAL A 30 -7.14 -29.86 15.90
CA VAL A 30 -5.71 -30.00 15.52
C VAL A 30 -5.52 -29.37 14.13
N GLY A 31 -4.54 -28.47 13.99
CA GLY A 31 -3.80 -28.24 12.74
C GLY A 31 -4.59 -28.02 11.44
N GLY A 32 -5.23 -26.86 11.30
CA GLY A 32 -5.87 -26.46 10.05
C GLY A 32 -7.24 -27.10 9.81
N THR A 33 -7.95 -26.54 8.83
CA THR A 33 -9.22 -27.00 8.27
C THR A 33 -10.52 -26.57 8.98
N TYR A 34 -11.37 -25.90 8.16
CA TYR A 34 -12.83 -25.87 8.22
C TYR A 34 -13.55 -24.89 9.16
N ALA A 35 -14.10 -23.82 8.57
CA ALA A 35 -15.16 -23.03 9.19
C ALA A 35 -16.52 -23.75 9.05
N SER A 36 -17.16 -23.94 10.21
CA SER A 36 -18.34 -24.78 10.48
C SER A 36 -19.54 -24.58 9.54
N PRO A 37 -20.39 -25.62 9.34
CA PRO A 37 -21.75 -25.53 8.79
C PRO A 37 -22.62 -24.39 9.39
N TYR A 38 -22.23 -23.88 10.57
CA TYR A 38 -22.90 -22.78 11.26
C TYR A 38 -22.86 -21.45 10.49
N ILE A 39 -21.80 -21.14 9.73
CA ILE A 39 -21.76 -19.92 8.89
C ILE A 39 -22.86 -20.01 7.82
N ILE A 40 -22.95 -21.16 7.16
CA ILE A 40 -23.89 -21.37 6.05
C ILE A 40 -25.33 -21.34 6.54
N LYS A 41 -25.62 -21.98 7.69
CA LYS A 41 -26.95 -21.89 8.31
C LYS A 41 -27.37 -20.44 8.62
N ASN A 42 -26.43 -19.60 9.07
CA ASN A 42 -26.73 -18.19 9.35
C ASN A 42 -26.83 -17.35 8.07
N LEU A 43 -26.08 -17.69 7.03
CA LEU A 43 -26.23 -17.09 5.69
C LEU A 43 -27.62 -17.38 5.11
N GLU A 44 -28.06 -18.63 5.17
CA GLU A 44 -29.41 -19.03 4.74
C GLU A 44 -30.49 -18.26 5.52
N LYS A 45 -30.35 -18.16 6.85
CA LYS A 45 -31.25 -17.38 7.69
C LYS A 45 -31.21 -15.88 7.35
N SER A 46 -30.03 -15.33 7.05
CA SER A 46 -29.89 -13.93 6.66
C SER A 46 -30.44 -13.61 5.28
N ASN A 47 -30.55 -14.60 4.40
CA ASN A 47 -31.16 -14.42 3.07
C ASN A 47 -32.69 -14.61 3.11
N GLN A 48 -33.20 -15.45 4.02
CA GLN A 48 -34.64 -15.62 4.23
C GLN A 48 -35.31 -14.39 4.82
N ASN A 49 -34.64 -13.76 5.78
CA ASN A 49 -35.02 -12.45 6.26
C ASN A 49 -34.41 -11.45 5.28
N LYS A 50 -35.16 -10.95 4.29
CA LYS A 50 -34.68 -9.91 3.34
C LYS A 50 -34.15 -8.70 4.11
N TYR A 51 -32.89 -8.76 4.53
CA TYR A 51 -32.21 -7.67 5.19
C TYR A 51 -31.80 -6.72 4.08
N GLU A 52 -32.46 -5.56 4.01
CA GLU A 52 -32.11 -4.51 3.07
C GLU A 52 -30.63 -4.16 3.23
N ASN A 53 -29.92 -4.06 2.10
CA ASN A 53 -28.55 -3.60 2.06
C ASN A 53 -28.49 -2.23 2.75
N ILE A 54 -27.65 -2.10 3.77
CA ILE A 54 -27.62 -0.92 4.66
C ILE A 54 -27.14 0.35 3.91
N TYR A 55 -26.56 0.16 2.73
CA TYR A 55 -25.93 1.17 1.89
C TYR A 55 -26.60 1.26 0.52
N ASN A 56 -26.62 2.46 -0.08
CA ASN A 56 -26.93 2.62 -1.50
C ASN A 56 -25.78 2.01 -2.32
N GLU A 57 -26.12 1.17 -3.31
CA GLU A 57 -25.21 0.16 -3.89
C GLU A 57 -24.08 0.68 -4.78
N GLU A 58 -23.98 1.98 -5.05
CA GLU A 58 -22.88 2.53 -5.84
C GLU A 58 -21.65 2.81 -4.95
N ILE A 59 -20.72 1.84 -4.94
CA ILE A 59 -19.38 2.05 -4.40
C ILE A 59 -18.62 2.97 -5.36
N GLN A 60 -18.59 4.27 -5.04
CA GLN A 60 -17.77 5.23 -5.78
C GLN A 60 -16.28 4.93 -5.56
N ASN A 61 -15.84 4.94 -4.31
CA ASN A 61 -14.50 4.48 -3.93
C ASN A 61 -14.54 3.94 -2.49
N ILE A 62 -13.49 3.21 -2.11
CA ILE A 62 -13.42 2.55 -0.81
C ILE A 62 -13.46 3.50 0.40
N VAL A 63 -12.90 4.71 0.26
CA VAL A 63 -12.82 5.68 1.35
C VAL A 63 -14.20 6.28 1.61
N ASP A 64 -14.93 6.61 0.55
CA ASP A 64 -16.31 7.09 0.69
C ASP A 64 -17.23 5.98 1.17
N TYR A 65 -17.05 4.75 0.67
CA TYR A 65 -17.78 3.57 1.13
C TYR A 65 -17.59 3.31 2.64
N GLN A 66 -16.35 3.33 3.16
CA GLN A 66 -16.14 3.14 4.60
C GLN A 66 -16.80 4.24 5.44
N ASN A 67 -16.91 5.44 4.88
CA ASN A 67 -17.46 6.62 5.55
C ASN A 67 -18.99 6.68 5.50
N GLN A 68 -19.64 5.76 4.79
CA GLN A 68 -21.08 5.54 4.93
C GLN A 68 -21.44 4.82 6.23
N ALA A 69 -20.47 4.17 6.89
CA ALA A 69 -20.64 3.56 8.20
C ALA A 69 -20.37 4.56 9.34
N ASP A 70 -21.17 4.45 10.39
CA ASP A 70 -20.97 5.18 11.64
C ASP A 70 -19.76 4.62 12.42
N VAL A 71 -19.59 3.28 12.38
CA VAL A 71 -18.57 2.56 13.13
C VAL A 71 -17.76 1.67 12.19
N ASN A 72 -16.44 1.77 12.28
CA ASN A 72 -15.52 0.86 11.58
C ASN A 72 -14.73 0.04 12.60
N ILE A 73 -14.79 -1.29 12.47
CA ILE A 73 -14.03 -2.26 13.25
C ILE A 73 -13.01 -2.93 12.32
N TYR A 74 -11.72 -2.75 12.57
CA TYR A 74 -10.63 -3.33 11.78
C TYR A 74 -9.99 -4.48 12.55
N ILE A 75 -10.01 -5.69 11.99
CA ILE A 75 -9.36 -6.87 12.57
C ILE A 75 -8.12 -7.22 11.76
N ASN A 76 -6.96 -6.85 12.30
CA ASN A 76 -5.69 -7.13 11.65
C ASN A 76 -5.21 -8.54 11.95
N THR A 77 -4.90 -9.29 10.89
CA THR A 77 -4.27 -10.62 10.95
C THR A 77 -2.91 -10.52 10.24
N TYR A 78 -2.34 -11.63 9.75
CA TYR A 78 -1.16 -11.58 8.90
C TYR A 78 -1.43 -10.80 7.60
N GLY A 79 -0.35 -10.41 6.91
CA GLY A 79 -0.40 -9.66 5.66
C GLY A 79 0.13 -8.24 5.80
N VAL A 80 1.23 -7.95 5.11
CA VAL A 80 1.86 -6.61 5.12
C VAL A 80 0.96 -5.57 4.45
N ALA A 81 0.54 -5.86 3.21
CA ALA A 81 -0.31 -4.98 2.43
C ALA A 81 -1.66 -4.79 3.10
N PHE A 82 -2.27 -5.89 3.57
CA PHE A 82 -3.51 -5.87 4.33
C PHE A 82 -3.41 -4.96 5.56
N TYR A 83 -2.40 -5.15 6.43
CA TYR A 83 -2.21 -4.31 7.62
C TYR A 83 -2.06 -2.83 7.29
N ASN A 84 -1.25 -2.49 6.28
CA ASN A 84 -1.05 -1.10 5.89
C ASN A 84 -2.33 -0.47 5.33
N HIS A 85 -3.11 -1.18 4.51
CA HIS A 85 -4.40 -0.69 4.02
C HIS A 85 -5.40 -0.48 5.16
N MET A 86 -5.47 -1.40 6.13
CA MET A 86 -6.33 -1.25 7.31
C MET A 86 -5.93 -0.01 8.13
N LEU A 87 -4.63 0.20 8.36
CA LEU A 87 -4.13 1.37 9.09
C LEU A 87 -4.45 2.68 8.35
N GLN A 88 -4.24 2.72 7.03
CA GLN A 88 -4.57 3.87 6.18
C GLN A 88 -6.07 4.18 6.20
N LEU A 89 -6.93 3.17 6.06
CA LEU A 89 -8.38 3.33 6.12
C LEU A 89 -8.85 3.84 7.48
N ALA A 90 -8.32 3.27 8.56
CA ALA A 90 -8.61 3.73 9.91
C ALA A 90 -8.22 5.21 10.10
N MET A 91 -7.05 5.61 9.60
CA MET A 91 -6.63 7.01 9.63
C MET A 91 -7.52 7.93 8.77
N LEU A 92 -8.06 7.43 7.66
CA LEU A 92 -8.95 8.14 6.74
C LEU A 92 -10.44 8.10 7.13
N SER A 93 -10.81 7.31 8.14
CA SER A 93 -12.20 7.11 8.54
C SER A 93 -12.77 8.37 9.19
N LYS A 94 -14.03 8.71 8.89
CA LYS A 94 -14.74 9.85 9.49
C LYS A 94 -15.57 9.49 10.72
N GLY A 95 -15.76 8.20 11.01
CA GLY A 95 -16.62 7.68 12.08
C GLY A 95 -15.86 7.16 13.31
N ALA A 96 -16.58 6.41 14.15
CA ALA A 96 -15.99 5.68 15.27
C ALA A 96 -15.03 4.60 14.75
N THR A 97 -13.91 4.39 15.44
CA THR A 97 -12.82 3.54 14.94
C THR A 97 -12.32 2.59 16.02
N TYR A 98 -12.51 1.30 15.78
CA TYR A 98 -12.04 0.23 16.64
C TYR A 98 -10.98 -0.57 15.88
N PHE A 99 -9.75 -0.62 16.38
CA PHE A 99 -8.62 -1.20 15.65
C PHE A 99 -7.95 -2.31 16.47
N ALA A 100 -8.09 -3.55 16.03
CA ALA A 100 -7.41 -4.70 16.63
C ALA A 100 -6.11 -4.99 15.89
N TYR A 101 -5.01 -5.19 16.63
CA TYR A 101 -3.70 -5.53 16.07
C TYR A 101 -2.95 -6.55 16.95
N HIS A 102 -1.76 -6.96 16.51
CA HIS A 102 -0.91 -7.93 17.18
C HIS A 102 0.54 -7.47 17.29
N SER A 103 0.97 -7.11 18.49
CA SER A 103 2.38 -6.79 18.76
C SER A 103 3.34 -7.95 18.47
N GLY A 104 2.87 -9.21 18.50
CA GLY A 104 3.67 -10.38 18.13
C GLY A 104 3.94 -10.56 16.63
N ILE A 105 3.31 -9.76 15.75
CA ILE A 105 3.57 -9.79 14.31
C ILE A 105 4.58 -8.68 13.97
N SER A 106 5.70 -9.03 13.34
CA SER A 106 6.80 -8.11 13.07
C SER A 106 6.40 -6.84 12.33
N THR A 107 5.41 -6.91 11.45
CA THR A 107 4.92 -5.76 10.67
C THR A 107 4.04 -4.80 11.49
N GLN A 108 3.50 -5.27 12.63
CA GLN A 108 2.57 -4.51 13.48
C GLN A 108 3.19 -4.13 14.83
N GLN A 109 4.30 -4.75 15.22
CA GLN A 109 4.96 -4.56 16.52
C GLN A 109 5.41 -3.11 16.77
N ASN A 110 5.58 -2.33 15.71
CA ASN A 110 6.04 -0.95 15.79
C ASN A 110 4.90 0.07 15.95
N LEU A 111 3.64 -0.35 15.86
CA LEU A 111 2.49 0.57 15.98
C LEU A 111 2.59 1.38 17.29
N ASN A 112 2.59 2.71 17.16
CA ASN A 112 2.54 3.58 18.31
C ASN A 112 1.07 3.76 18.73
N VAL A 113 0.63 2.93 19.68
CA VAL A 113 -0.78 2.90 20.13
C VAL A 113 -1.24 4.24 20.67
N GLU A 114 -0.41 4.89 21.49
CA GLU A 114 -0.77 6.17 22.13
C GLU A 114 -0.95 7.26 21.09
N GLU A 115 0.00 7.40 20.17
CA GLU A 115 -0.09 8.40 19.10
C GLU A 115 -1.21 8.07 18.11
N PHE A 116 -1.47 6.79 17.84
CA PHE A 116 -2.60 6.42 16.98
C PHE A 116 -3.95 6.72 17.65
N GLU A 117 -4.09 6.44 18.95
CA GLU A 117 -5.32 6.74 19.69
C GLU A 117 -5.58 8.24 19.74
N LYS A 118 -4.54 9.01 20.08
CA LYS A 118 -4.55 10.46 20.09
C LYS A 118 -4.87 11.03 18.70
N PHE A 119 -4.25 10.49 17.65
CA PHE A 119 -4.52 10.89 16.28
C PHE A 119 -6.01 10.72 15.94
N LEU A 120 -6.58 9.54 16.20
CA LEU A 120 -7.97 9.22 15.86
C LEU A 120 -9.00 10.02 16.67
N LYS A 121 -8.70 10.33 17.94
CA LYS A 121 -9.58 11.05 18.87
C LYS A 121 -9.51 12.57 18.75
N GLU A 122 -8.30 13.12 18.61
CA GLU A 122 -8.03 14.55 18.84
C GLU A 122 -7.52 15.26 17.60
N THR A 123 -6.71 14.58 16.77
CA THR A 123 -6.06 15.21 15.60
C THR A 123 -6.94 15.16 14.36
N ARG A 124 -7.71 14.09 14.21
CA ARG A 124 -8.57 13.84 13.05
C ARG A 124 -9.79 14.77 13.05
N ASN A 125 -9.60 15.96 12.50
CA ASN A 125 -10.62 17.00 12.42
C ASN A 125 -11.10 17.21 10.97
N TYR A 126 -12.16 16.49 10.60
CA TYR A 126 -12.88 16.72 9.36
C TYR A 126 -13.95 17.81 9.58
N ASP A 127 -14.19 18.61 8.55
CA ASP A 127 -15.31 19.53 8.49
C ASP A 127 -16.61 18.75 8.22
N ASP A 128 -17.12 18.08 9.26
CA ASP A 128 -18.34 17.29 9.23
C ASP A 128 -19.03 17.21 10.62
N ASN A 129 -20.24 16.66 10.65
CA ASN A 129 -21.04 16.55 11.87
C ASN A 129 -20.69 15.32 12.75
N ASN A 130 -19.61 14.60 12.45
CA ASN A 130 -19.28 13.32 13.11
C ASN A 130 -18.31 13.44 14.30
N ALA A 131 -18.04 14.65 14.78
CA ALA A 131 -17.03 14.92 15.80
C ALA A 131 -17.21 14.11 17.10
N GLU A 132 -18.44 14.01 17.63
CA GLU A 132 -18.70 13.22 18.85
C GLU A 132 -18.56 11.72 18.62
N LEU A 133 -18.97 11.23 17.45
CA LEU A 133 -18.85 9.82 17.09
C LEU A 133 -17.38 9.40 16.99
N ARG A 134 -16.52 10.26 16.43
CA ARG A 134 -15.06 10.05 16.30
C ARG A 134 -14.33 9.88 17.62
N LYS A 135 -14.87 10.36 18.74
CA LYS A 135 -14.28 10.15 20.08
C LYS A 135 -14.34 8.68 20.52
N ASN A 136 -15.23 7.89 19.91
CA ASN A 136 -15.31 6.45 20.16
C ASN A 136 -14.19 5.72 19.43
N VAL A 137 -13.04 5.65 20.10
CA VAL A 137 -11.85 4.97 19.62
C VAL A 137 -11.40 3.94 20.65
N GLU A 138 -11.00 2.77 20.16
CA GLU A 138 -10.26 1.79 20.95
C GLU A 138 -9.25 1.09 20.04
N ILE A 139 -7.98 1.10 20.45
CA ILE A 139 -6.91 0.33 19.79
C ILE A 139 -6.55 -0.81 20.72
N LYS A 140 -6.67 -2.05 20.22
CA LYS A 140 -6.54 -3.25 21.05
C LYS A 140 -5.46 -4.18 20.53
N ASP A 141 -4.41 -4.35 21.31
CA ASP A 141 -3.45 -5.44 21.12
C ASP A 141 -4.02 -6.75 21.67
N PHE A 142 -4.02 -7.78 20.84
CA PHE A 142 -4.40 -9.14 21.24
C PHE A 142 -3.20 -10.06 21.49
N GLY A 143 -1.98 -9.62 21.20
CA GLY A 143 -0.70 -10.35 21.37
C GLY A 143 -0.51 -11.55 20.45
N SER A 144 -1.60 -12.21 20.05
CA SER A 144 -1.65 -13.36 19.14
C SER A 144 -3.00 -13.43 18.44
N VAL A 145 -3.08 -14.09 17.29
CA VAL A 145 -4.35 -14.37 16.59
C VAL A 145 -5.24 -15.28 17.46
N SER A 146 -6.24 -14.71 18.13
CA SER A 146 -7.17 -15.44 19.00
C SER A 146 -8.63 -15.06 18.72
N THR A 147 -9.32 -15.93 18.01
CA THR A 147 -10.69 -15.70 17.52
C THR A 147 -11.71 -15.55 18.64
N SER A 148 -11.50 -16.21 19.78
CA SER A 148 -12.41 -16.08 20.93
C SER A 148 -12.37 -14.68 21.57
N LYS A 149 -11.20 -14.06 21.64
CA LYS A 149 -11.04 -12.72 22.23
C LYS A 149 -11.64 -11.66 21.31
N TRP A 150 -11.45 -11.78 20.00
CA TRP A 150 -12.06 -10.92 18.99
C TRP A 150 -13.57 -10.98 19.00
N ALA A 151 -14.15 -12.18 18.96
CA ALA A 151 -15.59 -12.37 19.03
C ALA A 151 -16.22 -11.66 20.24
N ASN A 152 -15.61 -11.76 21.42
CA ASN A 152 -16.11 -11.08 22.63
C ASN A 152 -15.94 -9.56 22.56
N TRP A 153 -14.85 -9.08 21.97
CA TRP A 153 -14.59 -7.66 21.78
C TRP A 153 -15.60 -7.02 20.80
N ILE A 154 -15.82 -7.66 19.64
CA ILE A 154 -16.82 -7.24 18.66
C ILE A 154 -18.22 -7.18 19.28
N LYS A 155 -18.63 -8.19 20.06
CA LYS A 155 -19.92 -8.17 20.77
C LYS A 155 -20.09 -6.96 21.68
N LYS A 156 -19.04 -6.56 22.40
CA LYS A 156 -19.07 -5.38 23.27
C LYS A 156 -19.24 -4.09 22.46
N ILE A 157 -18.55 -3.99 21.32
CA ILE A 157 -18.67 -2.83 20.42
C ILE A 157 -20.09 -2.75 19.85
N ILE A 158 -20.65 -3.86 19.37
CA ILE A 158 -22.03 -3.92 18.84
C ILE A 158 -23.04 -3.50 19.91
N ALA A 159 -22.89 -4.00 21.15
CA ALA A 159 -23.78 -3.64 22.25
C ALA A 159 -23.71 -2.14 22.61
N LYS A 160 -22.55 -1.50 22.41
CA LYS A 160 -22.37 -0.05 22.58
C LYS A 160 -23.01 0.77 21.45
N HIS A 161 -23.18 0.15 20.28
CA HIS A 161 -23.63 0.80 19.04
C HIS A 161 -24.83 0.08 18.40
N PRO A 162 -25.98 -0.03 19.10
CA PRO A 162 -27.10 -0.87 18.68
C PRO A 162 -27.86 -0.36 17.44
N THR A 163 -27.76 0.94 17.13
CA THR A 163 -28.52 1.57 16.03
C THR A 163 -27.63 2.07 14.89
N GLN A 164 -26.32 2.12 15.12
CA GLN A 164 -25.32 2.61 14.17
C GLN A 164 -25.03 1.56 13.09
N LYS A 165 -24.70 2.02 11.89
CA LYS A 165 -24.18 1.20 10.78
C LYS A 165 -22.72 0.83 11.07
N ILE A 166 -22.42 -0.47 11.07
CA ILE A 166 -21.10 -0.98 11.43
C ILE A 166 -20.45 -1.68 10.23
N ASN A 167 -19.23 -1.30 9.89
CA ASN A 167 -18.37 -2.06 9.00
C ASN A 167 -17.38 -2.90 9.83
N LEU A 168 -17.31 -4.19 9.54
CA LEU A 168 -16.32 -5.12 10.06
C LEU A 168 -15.31 -5.46 8.96
N TRP A 169 -14.10 -4.94 9.07
CA TRP A 169 -13.02 -5.13 8.12
C TRP A 169 -12.11 -6.29 8.52
N VAL A 170 -11.89 -7.23 7.60
CA VAL A 170 -11.16 -8.48 7.84
C VAL A 170 -10.27 -8.87 6.66
N ASN A 171 -9.31 -9.77 6.89
CA ASN A 171 -8.50 -10.35 5.82
C ASN A 171 -9.29 -11.47 5.12
N ALA A 172 -9.48 -11.33 3.81
CA ALA A 172 -10.19 -12.28 2.95
C ALA A 172 -9.57 -13.68 2.97
N SER A 173 -8.25 -13.79 3.03
CA SER A 173 -7.54 -15.06 3.06
C SER A 173 -7.67 -15.80 4.40
N ASN A 174 -8.15 -15.11 5.45
CA ASN A 174 -8.32 -15.64 6.80
C ASN A 174 -9.78 -15.80 7.24
N LEU A 175 -10.75 -15.57 6.35
CA LEU A 175 -12.19 -15.69 6.68
C LEU A 175 -12.56 -17.05 7.27
N ARG A 176 -11.97 -18.15 6.76
CA ARG A 176 -12.19 -19.50 7.32
C ARG A 176 -11.81 -19.61 8.80
N PHE A 177 -10.92 -18.75 9.30
CA PHE A 177 -10.53 -18.72 10.70
C PHE A 177 -11.39 -17.77 11.54
N LEU A 178 -12.13 -16.84 10.90
CA LEU A 178 -12.95 -15.82 11.56
C LEU A 178 -14.43 -16.21 11.69
N ALA A 179 -14.70 -17.52 11.79
CA ALA A 179 -16.06 -18.03 11.78
C ALA A 179 -16.94 -17.40 12.87
N LYS A 180 -16.42 -17.20 14.08
CA LYS A 180 -17.21 -16.68 15.20
C LYS A 180 -17.60 -15.23 14.97
N GLU A 181 -16.66 -14.45 14.46
CA GLU A 181 -16.77 -13.02 14.14
C GLU A 181 -17.76 -12.81 12.99
N ILE A 182 -17.62 -13.59 11.91
CA ILE A 182 -18.57 -13.60 10.79
C ILE A 182 -19.98 -13.93 11.29
N ASN A 183 -20.12 -14.94 12.14
CA ASN A 183 -21.42 -15.32 12.68
C ASN A 183 -22.03 -14.25 13.59
N ILE A 184 -21.22 -13.56 14.38
CA ILE A 184 -21.69 -12.41 15.16
C ILE A 184 -22.20 -11.33 14.22
N ALA A 185 -21.43 -10.98 13.18
CA ALA A 185 -21.83 -9.99 12.20
C ALA A 185 -23.14 -10.39 11.50
N LEU A 186 -23.23 -11.60 10.92
CA LEU A 186 -24.43 -12.06 10.22
C LEU A 186 -25.70 -12.10 11.09
N ASN A 187 -25.59 -12.32 12.41
CA ASN A 187 -26.74 -12.29 13.32
C ASN A 187 -27.18 -10.88 13.76
N ASN A 188 -26.43 -9.83 13.43
CA ASN A 188 -26.76 -8.44 13.77
C ASN A 188 -27.00 -7.64 12.50
N GLN A 189 -28.21 -7.10 12.30
CA GLN A 189 -28.63 -6.54 11.01
C GLN A 189 -27.88 -5.27 10.60
N ASN A 190 -27.31 -4.55 11.56
CA ASN A 190 -26.62 -3.28 11.34
C ASN A 190 -25.15 -3.42 10.90
N ILE A 191 -24.69 -4.63 10.54
CA ILE A 191 -23.28 -4.92 10.29
C ILE A 191 -23.02 -5.37 8.85
N ASN A 192 -22.01 -4.82 8.19
CA ASN A 192 -21.46 -5.36 6.94
C ASN A 192 -20.06 -5.88 7.18
N ILE A 193 -19.73 -7.00 6.52
CA ILE A 193 -18.39 -7.60 6.55
C ILE A 193 -17.71 -7.22 5.25
N ASN A 194 -16.54 -6.60 5.38
CA ASN A 194 -15.74 -6.17 4.26
C ASN A 194 -14.38 -6.85 4.33
N ALA A 195 -14.05 -7.63 3.31
CA ALA A 195 -12.86 -8.44 3.27
C ALA A 195 -11.85 -7.87 2.25
N PHE A 196 -10.59 -7.76 2.66
CA PHE A 196 -9.49 -7.34 1.80
C PHE A 196 -8.55 -8.49 1.52
N GLU A 197 -8.02 -8.53 0.30
CA GLU A 197 -6.98 -9.50 -0.04
C GLU A 197 -5.69 -9.31 0.77
N ASP A 198 -5.00 -10.42 1.03
CA ASP A 198 -3.72 -10.47 1.72
C ASP A 198 -2.56 -9.93 0.85
N SER A 199 -2.67 -10.12 -0.46
CA SER A 199 -1.73 -9.65 -1.48
C SER A 199 -2.44 -9.39 -2.81
N TYR A 200 -1.80 -8.64 -3.70
CA TYR A 200 -2.33 -8.27 -5.02
C TYR A 200 -2.61 -9.47 -5.97
N ASP A 201 -2.05 -10.63 -5.64
CA ASP A 201 -2.14 -11.86 -6.45
C ASP A 201 -3.35 -12.73 -6.07
N ILE A 202 -4.11 -12.39 -5.03
CA ILE A 202 -5.18 -13.27 -4.55
C ILE A 202 -6.29 -13.40 -5.58
N ALA A 203 -6.75 -12.32 -6.22
CA ALA A 203 -7.76 -12.41 -7.27
C ALA A 203 -7.34 -13.35 -8.42
N LYS A 204 -6.07 -13.24 -8.85
CA LYS A 204 -5.46 -14.15 -9.84
C LYS A 204 -5.45 -15.59 -9.34
N ARG A 205 -5.01 -15.81 -8.10
CA ARG A 205 -4.94 -17.15 -7.50
C ARG A 205 -6.31 -17.80 -7.42
N VAL A 206 -7.34 -17.05 -7.03
CA VAL A 206 -8.73 -17.54 -6.99
C VAL A 206 -9.17 -17.96 -8.40
N TYR A 207 -8.92 -17.12 -9.40
CA TYR A 207 -9.28 -17.44 -10.79
C TYR A 207 -8.53 -18.67 -11.33
N ASP A 208 -7.20 -18.68 -11.22
CA ASP A 208 -6.36 -19.73 -11.83
C ASP A 208 -6.45 -21.07 -11.10
N GLN A 209 -6.46 -21.07 -9.76
CA GLN A 209 -6.35 -22.28 -8.95
C GLN A 209 -7.69 -22.82 -8.49
N TYR A 210 -8.63 -21.94 -8.12
CA TYR A 210 -9.93 -22.38 -7.59
C TYR A 210 -11.02 -22.33 -8.65
N GLY A 211 -10.86 -21.50 -9.70
CA GLY A 211 -11.76 -21.45 -10.86
C GLY A 211 -11.91 -22.80 -11.57
N SER A 212 -10.85 -23.61 -11.60
CA SER A 212 -10.83 -24.93 -12.24
C SER A 212 -11.61 -26.02 -11.50
N ASN A 213 -11.91 -25.82 -10.21
CA ASN A 213 -12.64 -26.78 -9.36
C ASN A 213 -14.05 -26.27 -8.96
N LEU A 214 -14.56 -25.26 -9.66
CA LEU A 214 -15.81 -24.58 -9.30
C LEU A 214 -17.04 -25.49 -9.31
N ASP A 215 -17.10 -26.51 -10.18
CA ASP A 215 -18.29 -27.36 -10.32
C ASP A 215 -18.66 -28.11 -9.02
N LYS A 216 -17.69 -28.26 -8.10
CA LYS A 216 -17.91 -28.78 -6.75
C LYS A 216 -18.82 -27.87 -5.92
N TYR A 217 -18.70 -26.56 -6.09
CA TYR A 217 -19.34 -25.54 -5.25
C TYR A 217 -20.32 -24.63 -6.00
N TYR A 218 -20.32 -24.64 -7.33
CA TYR A 218 -21.12 -23.78 -8.18
C TYR A 218 -21.84 -24.62 -9.24
N ASP A 219 -23.13 -24.38 -9.42
CA ASP A 219 -23.93 -25.02 -10.45
C ASP A 219 -23.93 -24.14 -11.70
N GLN A 220 -23.23 -24.59 -12.74
CA GLN A 220 -23.12 -23.87 -14.00
C GLN A 220 -24.44 -23.70 -14.75
N LYS A 221 -25.42 -24.56 -14.47
CA LYS A 221 -26.74 -24.54 -15.12
C LYS A 221 -27.68 -23.57 -14.43
N THR A 222 -27.76 -23.60 -13.09
CA THR A 222 -28.60 -22.66 -12.34
C THR A 222 -27.93 -21.31 -12.10
N LYS A 223 -26.62 -21.22 -12.30
CA LYS A 223 -25.78 -20.05 -11.97
C LYS A 223 -25.85 -19.68 -10.48
N GLU A 224 -25.93 -20.71 -9.64
CA GLU A 224 -26.02 -20.57 -8.18
C GLU A 224 -24.91 -21.34 -7.46
N TRP A 225 -24.47 -20.79 -6.34
CA TRP A 225 -23.54 -21.47 -5.45
C TRP A 225 -24.27 -22.53 -4.61
N LYS A 226 -23.72 -23.74 -4.55
CA LYS A 226 -24.26 -24.88 -3.81
C LYS A 226 -24.00 -24.66 -2.32
N THR A 227 -25.07 -24.46 -1.53
CA THR A 227 -25.01 -24.28 -0.06
C THR A 227 -25.50 -25.50 0.72
N ASN A 228 -25.70 -26.65 0.08
CA ASN A 228 -26.28 -27.83 0.73
C ASN A 228 -25.53 -28.22 2.02
N GLY A 229 -26.28 -28.74 3.01
CA GLY A 229 -26.03 -28.68 4.46
C GLY A 229 -24.74 -29.26 5.06
N ALA A 230 -23.72 -29.53 4.25
CA ALA A 230 -22.36 -29.82 4.67
C ALA A 230 -21.31 -28.87 4.04
N PHE A 231 -21.70 -27.70 3.52
CA PHE A 231 -20.74 -26.72 3.00
C PHE A 231 -19.82 -26.25 4.13
N ILE A 232 -18.54 -26.57 3.99
CA ILE A 232 -17.50 -26.21 4.93
C ILE A 232 -16.63 -25.15 4.31
N VAL A 233 -16.48 -24.01 4.98
CA VAL A 233 -15.65 -22.92 4.46
C VAL A 233 -14.17 -23.29 4.63
N ASP A 234 -13.45 -23.41 3.53
CA ASP A 234 -12.03 -23.74 3.46
C ASP A 234 -11.25 -22.71 2.63
N ILE A 235 -10.02 -23.05 2.26
CA ILE A 235 -9.16 -22.13 1.51
C ILE A 235 -9.66 -21.89 0.08
N GLU A 236 -10.33 -22.87 -0.53
CA GLU A 236 -10.78 -22.83 -1.92
C GLU A 236 -12.07 -22.04 -2.07
N ASN A 237 -13.00 -22.19 -1.11
CA ASN A 237 -14.36 -21.66 -1.23
C ASN A 237 -14.66 -20.43 -0.35
N GLN A 238 -13.76 -20.00 0.55
CA GLN A 238 -14.01 -18.82 1.40
C GLN A 238 -14.25 -17.53 0.59
N TYR A 239 -13.69 -17.43 -0.62
CA TYR A 239 -13.87 -16.27 -1.49
C TYR A 239 -15.27 -16.20 -2.12
N ALA A 240 -16.01 -17.31 -2.11
CA ALA A 240 -17.38 -17.36 -2.61
C ALA A 240 -18.40 -16.80 -1.60
N LEU A 241 -18.00 -16.56 -0.35
CA LEU A 241 -18.91 -16.09 0.70
C LEU A 241 -19.58 -14.75 0.35
N SER A 242 -18.91 -13.88 -0.40
CA SER A 242 -19.52 -12.64 -0.91
C SER A 242 -20.66 -12.88 -1.89
N SER A 243 -20.62 -14.02 -2.59
CA SER A 243 -21.67 -14.41 -3.54
C SER A 243 -22.89 -15.00 -2.86
N LEU A 244 -22.77 -15.40 -1.59
CA LEU A 244 -23.84 -16.00 -0.81
C LEU A 244 -24.68 -14.97 -0.05
N THR A 245 -24.19 -13.73 0.12
CA THR A 245 -24.92 -12.66 0.80
C THR A 245 -24.37 -11.29 0.43
N ASP A 246 -25.24 -10.28 0.32
CA ASP A 246 -24.84 -8.91 0.02
C ASP A 246 -24.16 -8.20 1.22
N ARG A 247 -24.22 -8.83 2.40
CA ARG A 247 -23.58 -8.34 3.63
C ARG A 247 -22.09 -8.65 3.70
N ILE A 248 -21.57 -9.47 2.81
CA ILE A 248 -20.15 -9.80 2.70
C ILE A 248 -19.64 -9.24 1.37
N LYS A 249 -18.69 -8.31 1.44
CA LYS A 249 -18.09 -7.68 0.26
C LYS A 249 -16.59 -7.92 0.24
N PHE A 250 -16.02 -8.18 -0.94
CA PHE A 250 -14.59 -8.41 -1.11
C PHE A 250 -13.98 -7.33 -1.98
N PHE A 251 -12.84 -6.80 -1.56
CA PHE A 251 -12.10 -5.76 -2.28
C PHE A 251 -10.75 -6.31 -2.74
N TYR A 252 -10.50 -6.19 -4.04
CA TYR A 252 -9.28 -6.64 -4.70
C TYR A 252 -8.56 -5.45 -5.32
N THR A 253 -7.24 -5.40 -5.19
CA THR A 253 -6.40 -4.35 -5.81
C THR A 253 -6.21 -4.56 -7.31
N ASN A 254 -6.25 -5.81 -7.77
CA ASN A 254 -6.09 -6.14 -9.18
C ASN A 254 -7.44 -6.22 -9.91
N GLY A 255 -7.89 -5.09 -10.44
CA GLY A 255 -9.14 -4.97 -11.18
C GLY A 255 -9.28 -5.93 -12.37
N ASN A 256 -8.19 -6.30 -13.03
CA ASN A 256 -8.21 -7.14 -14.24
C ASN A 256 -8.77 -8.55 -14.02
N TYR A 257 -8.74 -9.05 -12.79
CA TYR A 257 -9.29 -10.37 -12.44
C TYR A 257 -10.72 -10.30 -11.93
N ILE A 258 -11.26 -9.12 -11.62
CA ILE A 258 -12.60 -8.98 -11.05
C ILE A 258 -13.66 -9.38 -12.07
N ASP A 259 -13.58 -8.87 -13.29
CA ASP A 259 -14.54 -9.24 -14.34
C ASP A 259 -14.47 -10.73 -14.67
N ARG A 260 -13.27 -11.32 -14.63
CA ARG A 260 -13.06 -12.75 -14.80
C ARG A 260 -13.66 -13.57 -13.65
N LEU A 261 -13.59 -13.10 -12.42
CA LEU A 261 -14.24 -13.74 -11.28
C LEU A 261 -15.77 -13.58 -11.37
N LYS A 262 -16.28 -12.42 -11.83
CA LYS A 262 -17.72 -12.21 -12.08
C LYS A 262 -18.26 -13.21 -13.12
N THR A 263 -17.50 -13.51 -14.19
CA THR A 263 -17.93 -14.53 -15.18
C THR A 263 -17.98 -15.95 -14.61
N LEU A 264 -17.22 -16.21 -13.54
CA LEU A 264 -17.26 -17.45 -12.77
C LEU A 264 -18.38 -17.49 -11.72
N GLY A 265 -19.24 -16.47 -11.65
CA GLY A 265 -20.38 -16.42 -10.73
C GLY A 265 -20.08 -15.79 -9.37
N TYR A 266 -18.90 -15.20 -9.18
CA TYR A 266 -18.62 -14.42 -7.97
C TYR A 266 -19.41 -13.11 -7.98
N LYS A 267 -20.02 -12.76 -6.85
CA LYS A 267 -20.78 -11.50 -6.65
C LYS A 267 -20.24 -10.74 -5.44
N ASN A 268 -20.62 -9.46 -5.34
CA ASN A 268 -20.18 -8.56 -4.27
C ASN A 268 -18.65 -8.46 -4.14
N ILE A 269 -17.97 -8.47 -5.29
CA ILE A 269 -16.54 -8.27 -5.43
C ILE A 269 -16.29 -6.94 -6.15
N PHE A 270 -15.33 -6.17 -5.64
CA PHE A 270 -15.12 -4.78 -6.05
C PHE A 270 -13.65 -4.48 -6.25
N ASN A 271 -13.35 -3.55 -7.16
CA ASN A 271 -11.99 -3.04 -7.27
C ASN A 271 -11.75 -2.10 -6.10
N LEU A 272 -10.64 -2.28 -5.39
CA LEU A 272 -10.27 -1.41 -4.29
C LEU A 272 -10.11 0.04 -4.76
N TYR A 273 -9.60 0.21 -5.97
CA TYR A 273 -9.31 1.50 -6.59
C TYR A 273 -10.28 1.80 -7.74
N GLU A 274 -11.53 1.35 -7.62
CA GLU A 274 -12.59 1.75 -8.55
C GLU A 274 -12.90 3.25 -8.41
N ASN A 275 -13.15 3.89 -9.56
CA ASN A 275 -13.55 5.31 -9.71
C ASN A 275 -12.81 6.29 -8.79
N THR A 276 -11.50 6.08 -8.57
CA THR A 276 -10.70 7.03 -7.79
C THR A 276 -10.51 8.31 -8.60
N PRO A 277 -10.75 9.50 -8.01
CA PRO A 277 -10.50 10.76 -8.71
C PRO A 277 -9.01 10.92 -9.06
N LYS A 278 -8.71 11.78 -10.04
CA LYS A 278 -7.36 11.92 -10.63
C LYS A 278 -6.26 12.27 -9.63
N ASP A 279 -6.62 12.84 -8.50
CA ASP A 279 -5.70 13.25 -7.44
C ASP A 279 -5.19 12.08 -6.58
N TRP A 280 -5.78 10.89 -6.69
CA TRP A 280 -5.25 9.69 -6.04
C TRP A 280 -5.61 8.39 -6.77
N THR A 281 -4.65 7.46 -6.85
CA THR A 281 -4.88 6.12 -7.44
C THR A 281 -4.70 5.00 -6.43
N THR A 282 -4.16 5.30 -5.26
CA THR A 282 -3.99 4.35 -4.14
C THR A 282 -4.41 4.95 -2.80
N LEU A 283 -4.64 4.09 -1.79
CA LEU A 283 -4.91 4.55 -0.41
C LEU A 283 -3.76 5.37 0.17
N LYS A 284 -2.51 5.07 -0.23
CA LYS A 284 -1.34 5.90 0.11
C LYS A 284 -1.54 7.31 -0.45
N ASP A 285 -1.79 7.44 -1.75
CA ASP A 285 -1.97 8.77 -2.36
C ASP A 285 -3.11 9.54 -1.70
N LYS A 286 -4.23 8.86 -1.40
CA LYS A 286 -5.34 9.46 -0.67
C LYS A 286 -4.92 10.03 0.68
N LEU A 287 -4.10 9.31 1.43
CA LEU A 287 -3.56 9.75 2.71
C LEU A 287 -2.62 10.97 2.55
N PHE A 288 -1.89 11.07 1.43
CA PHE A 288 -1.03 12.21 1.10
C PHE A 288 -1.80 13.47 0.70
N VAL A 289 -2.89 13.33 -0.08
CA VAL A 289 -3.66 14.49 -0.56
C VAL A 289 -4.71 14.96 0.44
N THR A 290 -5.18 14.08 1.33
CA THR A 290 -6.21 14.44 2.32
C THR A 290 -5.65 15.41 3.36
N ARG A 291 -6.38 16.50 3.58
CA ARG A 291 -6.08 17.52 4.58
C ARG A 291 -7.19 17.61 5.63
N PHE A 292 -6.82 17.97 6.85
CA PHE A 292 -7.77 18.37 7.89
C PHE A 292 -8.20 19.83 7.73
N SER A 293 -9.15 20.26 8.56
CA SER A 293 -9.65 21.64 8.59
C SER A 293 -8.54 22.69 8.84
N ASP A 294 -7.47 22.31 9.54
CA ASP A 294 -6.27 23.13 9.78
C ASP A 294 -5.27 23.12 8.60
N LYS A 295 -5.65 22.51 7.47
CA LYS A 295 -4.86 22.31 6.24
C LYS A 295 -3.66 21.37 6.38
N LYS A 296 -3.40 20.75 7.53
CA LYS A 296 -2.34 19.73 7.65
C LYS A 296 -2.72 18.46 6.90
N ARG A 297 -1.75 17.83 6.26
CA ARG A 297 -1.94 16.55 5.54
C ARG A 297 -1.98 15.40 6.53
N ILE A 298 -2.78 14.38 6.27
CA ILE A 298 -2.80 13.18 7.11
C ILE A 298 -1.44 12.45 7.07
N SER A 299 -0.74 12.48 5.94
CA SER A 299 0.57 11.85 5.77
C SER A 299 1.64 12.28 6.77
N THR A 300 1.56 13.49 7.34
CA THR A 300 2.54 13.95 8.33
C THR A 300 2.49 13.16 9.63
N TYR A 301 1.40 12.41 9.88
CA TYR A 301 1.24 11.59 11.08
C TYR A 301 1.56 10.12 10.84
N TRP A 302 1.77 9.69 9.59
CA TRP A 302 1.95 8.28 9.24
C TRP A 302 3.11 7.63 10.01
N ALA A 303 4.28 8.27 10.01
CA ALA A 303 5.48 7.75 10.67
C ALA A 303 5.28 7.64 12.19
N THR A 304 4.71 8.68 12.80
CA THR A 304 4.42 8.73 14.25
C THR A 304 3.42 7.66 14.65
N VAL A 305 2.35 7.46 13.89
CA VAL A 305 1.28 6.47 14.14
C VAL A 305 1.78 5.05 13.92
N SER A 306 2.33 4.76 12.74
CA SER A 306 2.80 3.40 12.39
C SER A 306 4.06 2.99 13.16
N GLY A 307 4.75 3.96 13.79
CA GLY A 307 6.08 3.82 14.38
C GLY A 307 7.17 3.46 13.38
N GLN A 308 6.86 3.55 12.08
CA GLN A 308 7.81 3.51 10.98
C GLN A 308 8.48 4.88 10.88
N ASN A 309 9.32 5.15 11.87
CA ASN A 309 9.94 6.43 12.08
C ASN A 309 11.33 6.47 11.44
N TRP A 310 11.51 7.35 10.45
CA TRP A 310 12.78 7.53 9.75
C TRP A 310 13.90 7.98 10.69
N GLU A 311 13.57 8.62 11.81
CA GLU A 311 14.51 9.11 12.80
C GLU A 311 15.31 7.97 13.46
N LYS A 312 14.68 6.79 13.64
CA LYS A 312 15.39 5.61 14.16
C LYS A 312 16.51 5.17 13.22
N ASP A 313 16.22 5.14 11.92
CA ASP A 313 17.19 4.79 10.88
C ASP A 313 18.22 5.91 10.68
N ARG A 314 17.83 7.20 10.79
CA ARG A 314 18.75 8.33 10.85
C ARG A 314 19.76 8.16 11.97
N ASP A 315 19.31 7.84 13.17
CA ASP A 315 20.19 7.73 14.34
C ASP A 315 21.19 6.57 14.17
N ILE A 316 20.79 5.49 13.49
CA ILE A 316 21.70 4.41 13.08
C ILE A 316 22.74 4.91 12.07
N VAL A 317 22.32 5.64 11.03
CA VAL A 317 23.24 6.20 10.02
C VAL A 317 24.25 7.15 10.69
N LYS A 318 23.78 8.05 11.55
CA LYS A 318 24.62 8.99 12.30
C LYS A 318 25.59 8.29 13.24
N LYS A 319 25.15 7.21 13.91
CA LYS A 319 26.03 6.39 14.75
C LYS A 319 27.18 5.81 13.93
N TYR A 320 26.92 5.24 12.76
CA TYR A 320 27.97 4.67 11.93
C TYR A 320 28.86 5.73 11.29
N ALA A 321 28.35 6.93 11.00
CA ALA A 321 29.15 8.05 10.48
C ALA A 321 30.32 8.45 11.41
N GLN A 322 30.24 8.12 12.71
CA GLN A 322 31.33 8.34 13.69
C GLN A 322 32.63 7.59 13.34
N ASN A 323 32.59 6.59 12.45
CA ASN A 323 33.79 5.89 11.97
C ASN A 323 34.58 6.67 10.89
N GLY A 324 34.12 7.86 10.50
CA GLY A 324 34.79 8.73 9.53
C GLY A 324 34.56 8.35 8.06
N LYS A 325 33.82 7.27 7.76
CA LYS A 325 33.45 6.90 6.40
C LYS A 325 32.26 7.73 5.92
N LYS A 326 32.28 8.10 4.64
CA LYS A 326 31.13 8.69 3.94
C LYS A 326 30.01 7.67 3.79
N SER A 327 28.85 8.09 3.29
CA SER A 327 27.65 7.27 3.20
C SER A 327 27.24 7.03 1.74
N ILE A 328 26.90 5.78 1.42
CA ILE A 328 26.27 5.41 0.14
C ILE A 328 24.88 4.89 0.43
N ILE A 329 23.87 5.39 -0.27
CA ILE A 329 22.56 4.76 -0.34
C ILE A 329 22.36 4.00 -1.66
N ILE A 330 21.86 2.78 -1.55
CA ILE A 330 21.43 1.95 -2.67
C ILE A 330 19.89 1.90 -2.63
N LEU A 331 19.25 2.43 -3.67
CA LEU A 331 17.81 2.32 -3.85
C LEU A 331 17.48 1.05 -4.63
N GLY A 332 16.90 0.08 -3.92
CA GLY A 332 16.60 -1.25 -4.43
C GLY A 332 15.30 -1.37 -5.20
N ASN A 333 15.12 -2.53 -5.83
CA ASN A 333 13.90 -2.94 -6.53
C ASN A 333 13.26 -4.18 -5.82
N SER A 334 12.42 -4.93 -6.52
CA SER A 334 11.72 -6.12 -6.00
C SER A 334 12.47 -7.45 -6.16
N ILE A 335 13.58 -7.51 -6.90
CA ILE A 335 14.28 -8.72 -7.31
C ILE A 335 15.40 -9.08 -6.32
N ILE A 336 15.21 -10.15 -5.55
CA ILE A 336 16.12 -10.51 -4.44
C ILE A 336 17.56 -10.71 -4.88
N ASP A 337 17.80 -11.61 -5.83
CA ASP A 337 19.15 -11.99 -6.25
C ASP A 337 19.92 -10.79 -6.83
N LEU A 338 19.23 -9.94 -7.60
CA LEU A 338 19.81 -8.73 -8.14
C LEU A 338 20.24 -7.76 -7.03
N ASN A 339 19.39 -7.48 -6.05
CA ASN A 339 19.74 -6.57 -4.96
C ASN A 339 20.86 -7.14 -4.08
N LEU A 340 20.89 -8.46 -3.83
CA LEU A 340 21.98 -9.10 -3.10
C LEU A 340 23.30 -8.90 -3.83
N ASN A 341 23.34 -9.24 -5.12
CA ASN A 341 24.53 -9.09 -5.95
C ASN A 341 24.96 -7.62 -6.06
N LEU A 342 24.01 -6.69 -6.16
CA LEU A 342 24.26 -5.26 -6.20
C LEU A 342 24.88 -4.74 -4.90
N VAL A 343 24.27 -5.05 -3.75
CA VAL A 343 24.80 -4.65 -2.43
C VAL A 343 26.18 -5.24 -2.20
N ALA A 344 26.40 -6.52 -2.55
CA ALA A 344 27.70 -7.16 -2.40
C ALA A 344 28.76 -6.54 -3.32
N THR A 345 28.42 -6.26 -4.58
CA THR A 345 29.32 -5.60 -5.55
C THR A 345 29.73 -4.21 -5.06
N ILE A 346 28.78 -3.41 -4.58
CA ILE A 346 29.04 -2.07 -4.06
C ILE A 346 29.82 -2.14 -2.75
N ALA A 347 29.47 -3.03 -1.82
CA ALA A 347 30.18 -3.19 -0.56
C ALA A 347 31.64 -3.63 -0.77
N LYS A 348 31.89 -4.55 -1.71
CA LYS A 348 33.25 -4.97 -2.08
C LYS A 348 34.07 -3.82 -2.67
N THR A 349 33.44 -2.99 -3.50
CA THR A 349 34.12 -1.92 -4.26
C THR A 349 34.33 -0.66 -3.42
N TYR A 350 33.36 -0.29 -2.58
CA TYR A 350 33.31 1.00 -1.88
C TYR A 350 33.41 0.90 -0.36
N GLY A 351 33.19 -0.28 0.24
CA GLY A 351 33.06 -0.46 1.68
C GLY A 351 34.28 -0.10 2.53
N ALA A 352 35.46 0.04 1.91
CA ALA A 352 36.65 0.58 2.57
C ALA A 352 36.49 2.06 2.95
N ASN A 353 35.84 2.86 2.09
CA ASN A 353 35.72 4.31 2.24
C ASN A 353 34.30 4.78 2.60
N TYR A 354 33.31 3.89 2.45
CA TYR A 354 31.90 4.21 2.61
C TYR A 354 31.18 3.22 3.53
N ASN A 355 30.26 3.75 4.34
CA ASN A 355 29.19 3.01 4.98
C ASN A 355 28.07 2.79 3.95
N ILE A 356 27.65 1.54 3.75
CA ILE A 356 26.69 1.17 2.71
C ILE A 356 25.31 0.99 3.35
N TYR A 357 24.33 1.71 2.81
CA TYR A 357 22.94 1.65 3.24
C TYR A 357 22.07 1.16 2.08
N PHE A 358 21.19 0.21 2.34
CA PHE A 358 20.26 -0.31 1.34
C PHE A 358 18.84 0.02 1.74
N LYS A 359 18.08 0.61 0.82
CA LYS A 359 16.66 0.89 0.96
C LYS A 359 15.87 0.09 -0.08
N GLY A 360 15.15 -0.93 0.39
CA GLY A 360 14.31 -1.78 -0.47
C GLY A 360 13.00 -1.11 -0.88
N HIS A 361 12.35 -1.71 -1.89
CA HIS A 361 11.02 -1.30 -2.34
C HIS A 361 9.97 -1.56 -1.24
N PRO A 362 9.05 -0.60 -0.94
CA PRO A 362 8.10 -0.73 0.18
C PRO A 362 7.17 -1.95 0.15
N ALA A 363 6.92 -2.49 -1.05
CA ALA A 363 6.09 -3.68 -1.24
C ALA A 363 6.82 -5.02 -0.96
N TYR A 364 8.13 -5.04 -0.71
CA TYR A 364 8.94 -6.26 -0.67
C TYR A 364 9.84 -6.36 0.57
N ASN A 365 9.24 -6.38 1.78
CA ASN A 365 10.00 -6.45 3.04
C ASN A 365 10.81 -7.73 3.25
N SER A 366 10.39 -8.86 2.64
CA SER A 366 11.14 -10.12 2.72
C SER A 366 12.57 -9.96 2.21
N LEU A 367 12.78 -9.08 1.22
CA LEU A 367 14.09 -8.70 0.72
C LEU A 367 15.00 -8.15 1.82
N GLY A 368 14.48 -7.22 2.63
CA GLY A 368 15.24 -6.59 3.70
C GLY A 368 15.70 -7.61 4.74
N ASN A 369 14.84 -8.55 5.10
CA ASN A 369 15.18 -9.64 6.02
C ASN A 369 16.27 -10.56 5.44
N THR A 370 16.13 -11.00 4.20
CA THR A 370 17.13 -11.84 3.52
C THR A 370 18.51 -11.16 3.49
N LEU A 371 18.56 -9.86 3.18
CA LEU A 371 19.81 -9.11 3.17
C LEU A 371 20.39 -8.98 4.59
N ARG A 372 19.58 -8.72 5.62
CA ARG A 372 20.05 -8.68 7.02
C ARG A 372 20.66 -10.02 7.48
N GLU A 373 20.08 -11.15 7.06
CA GLU A 373 20.59 -12.50 7.38
C GLU A 373 21.86 -12.86 6.61
N THR A 374 22.03 -12.26 5.42
CA THR A 374 23.17 -12.47 4.52
C THR A 374 24.39 -11.66 4.96
N PHE A 375 24.22 -10.35 5.22
CA PHE A 375 25.29 -9.43 5.56
C PHE A 375 25.64 -9.41 7.05
N VAL A 376 25.92 -10.61 7.60
CA VAL A 376 26.30 -10.80 9.01
C VAL A 376 27.82 -10.82 9.15
N LYS A 377 28.34 -10.13 10.17
CA LYS A 377 29.77 -10.07 10.47
C LYS A 377 30.40 -11.46 10.57
N GLY A 378 31.60 -11.62 10.00
CA GLY A 378 32.35 -12.87 9.96
C GLY A 378 31.92 -13.85 8.87
N LYS A 379 30.77 -13.64 8.19
CA LYS A 379 30.37 -14.50 7.06
C LYS A 379 31.12 -14.13 5.78
N THR A 380 31.37 -15.13 4.94
CA THR A 380 31.78 -14.95 3.54
C THR A 380 30.59 -15.26 2.65
N ILE A 381 30.27 -14.34 1.75
CA ILE A 381 29.20 -14.48 0.76
C ILE A 381 29.81 -14.65 -0.63
N ASN A 382 29.21 -15.53 -1.44
CA ASN A 382 29.50 -15.64 -2.87
C ASN A 382 28.43 -14.88 -3.63
N PHE A 383 28.82 -14.10 -4.63
CA PHE A 383 27.88 -13.25 -5.38
C PHE A 383 28.34 -13.09 -6.83
N ASP A 384 27.43 -12.68 -7.71
CA ASP A 384 27.78 -12.22 -9.05
C ASP A 384 28.21 -10.76 -9.00
N ASN A 385 29.47 -10.49 -9.32
CA ASN A 385 30.00 -9.14 -9.37
C ASN A 385 29.47 -8.43 -10.61
N LEU A 386 28.49 -7.54 -10.40
CA LEU A 386 27.76 -6.87 -11.47
C LEU A 386 28.61 -5.87 -12.28
N LEU A 387 29.82 -5.52 -11.81
CA LEU A 387 30.76 -4.69 -12.58
C LEU A 387 31.54 -5.52 -13.60
N THR A 388 31.78 -6.80 -13.31
CA THR A 388 32.69 -7.65 -14.11
C THR A 388 31.98 -8.83 -14.77
N GLY A 389 30.76 -9.15 -14.34
CA GLY A 389 30.03 -10.35 -14.75
C GLY A 389 30.57 -11.67 -14.17
N SER A 390 31.58 -11.61 -13.28
CA SER A 390 32.23 -12.80 -12.71
C SER A 390 31.73 -13.14 -11.30
N LYS A 391 31.89 -14.40 -10.88
CA LYS A 391 31.63 -14.81 -9.49
C LYS A 391 32.74 -14.29 -8.58
N ASP A 392 32.37 -13.66 -7.47
CA ASP A 392 33.31 -13.10 -6.50
C ASP A 392 32.89 -13.46 -5.06
N LYS A 393 33.77 -13.16 -4.09
CA LYS A 393 33.58 -13.42 -2.67
C LYS A 393 33.82 -12.16 -1.85
N LEU A 394 32.93 -11.93 -0.88
CA LEU A 394 33.03 -10.85 0.08
C LEU A 394 32.98 -11.43 1.50
N THR A 395 34.01 -11.16 2.29
CA THR A 395 34.00 -11.46 3.74
C THR A 395 33.56 -10.22 4.48
N ILE A 396 32.51 -10.34 5.30
CA ILE A 396 31.93 -9.23 6.05
C ILE A 396 32.77 -8.98 7.31
N SER A 397 33.77 -8.11 7.20
CA SER A 397 34.62 -7.71 8.31
C SER A 397 33.91 -6.79 9.30
N ASN A 398 34.50 -6.57 10.48
CA ASN A 398 33.93 -5.69 11.51
C ASN A 398 33.85 -4.22 11.06
N ASP A 399 34.77 -3.77 10.22
CA ASP A 399 34.82 -2.41 9.68
C ASP A 399 33.91 -2.18 8.45
N LEU A 400 33.43 -3.24 7.80
CA LEU A 400 32.49 -3.14 6.67
C LEU A 400 31.06 -2.89 7.14
N VAL A 401 30.56 -1.66 7.02
CA VAL A 401 29.16 -1.35 7.36
C VAL A 401 28.27 -1.58 6.13
N VAL A 402 27.37 -2.56 6.25
CA VAL A 402 26.21 -2.73 5.35
C VAL A 402 24.98 -2.74 6.24
N HIS A 403 24.10 -1.75 6.08
CA HIS A 403 22.89 -1.61 6.88
C HIS A 403 21.65 -1.53 6.00
N ILE A 404 20.59 -2.21 6.41
CA ILE A 404 19.34 -2.32 5.66
C ILE A 404 18.29 -1.42 6.33
N LEU A 405 17.96 -0.30 5.68
CA LEU A 405 16.94 0.66 6.12
C LEU A 405 15.54 0.07 5.99
N GLU A 406 14.60 0.53 6.80
CA GLU A 406 13.21 0.07 6.82
C GLU A 406 12.55 0.33 5.46
N SER A 407 12.23 -0.74 4.72
CA SER A 407 11.71 -0.65 3.36
C SER A 407 10.35 0.03 3.30
N GLN A 408 9.54 -0.04 4.36
CA GLN A 408 8.19 0.54 4.37
C GLN A 408 8.16 2.06 4.47
N ILE A 409 9.24 2.67 4.96
CA ILE A 409 9.39 4.12 4.97
C ILE A 409 9.58 4.60 3.52
N SER A 410 8.97 5.73 3.14
CA SER A 410 9.18 6.28 1.80
C SER A 410 10.65 6.65 1.62
N SER A 411 11.24 6.40 0.45
CA SER A 411 12.66 6.70 0.24
C SER A 411 12.96 8.19 0.45
N GLU A 412 12.01 9.07 0.14
CA GLU A 412 12.09 10.52 0.29
C GLU A 412 12.23 10.99 1.74
N GLU A 413 11.76 10.21 2.72
CA GLU A 413 11.99 10.49 4.14
C GLU A 413 13.48 10.36 4.48
N PHE A 414 14.18 9.41 3.84
CA PHE A 414 15.62 9.23 4.05
C PHE A 414 16.47 10.16 3.21
N THR A 415 15.94 10.61 2.07
CA THR A 415 16.77 11.23 1.05
C THR A 415 16.45 12.68 0.76
N THR A 416 15.24 13.16 1.03
CA THR A 416 14.78 14.45 0.50
C THR A 416 14.20 15.35 1.58
N TYR A 417 13.16 14.88 2.27
CA TYR A 417 12.32 15.74 3.11
C TYR A 417 13.08 16.30 4.30
N HIS A 418 14.02 15.53 4.83
CA HIS A 418 14.76 15.87 6.04
C HIS A 418 16.23 16.21 5.78
N ALA A 419 16.66 16.39 4.52
CA ALA A 419 18.07 16.59 4.18
C ALA A 419 18.67 17.90 4.71
N LEU A 420 17.84 18.95 4.83
CA LEU A 420 18.26 20.29 5.27
C LEU A 420 17.97 20.59 6.74
N GLU A 421 17.32 19.67 7.47
CA GLU A 421 17.02 19.86 8.88
C GLU A 421 18.30 19.81 9.74
N GLU A 422 18.33 20.54 10.85
CA GLU A 422 19.47 20.57 11.77
C GLU A 422 19.85 19.17 12.27
N ASN A 423 18.83 18.34 12.55
CA ASN A 423 18.99 16.92 12.86
C ASN A 423 18.52 16.02 11.72
N GLY A 424 18.78 16.44 10.48
CA GLY A 424 18.35 15.77 9.26
C GLY A 424 19.13 14.50 8.88
N LEU A 425 18.77 13.90 7.74
CA LEU A 425 19.47 12.77 7.11
C LEU A 425 19.67 13.02 5.61
N TRP A 426 20.88 12.73 5.12
CA TRP A 426 21.21 12.71 3.70
C TRP A 426 22.37 11.72 3.47
N PHE A 427 22.65 11.37 2.22
CA PHE A 427 23.68 10.40 1.84
C PHE A 427 24.67 11.01 0.84
N ASP A 428 25.96 10.73 1.00
CA ASP A 428 27.00 11.34 0.16
C ASP A 428 26.90 10.91 -1.29
N LYS A 429 26.62 9.62 -1.53
CA LYS A 429 26.60 9.02 -2.87
C LYS A 429 25.45 8.04 -3.05
N TRP A 430 25.03 7.88 -4.31
CA TRP A 430 23.81 7.17 -4.64
C TRP A 430 24.02 6.10 -5.71
N PHE A 431 23.34 4.96 -5.52
CA PHE A 431 23.23 3.89 -6.49
C PHE A 431 21.77 3.49 -6.69
N PHE A 432 21.43 3.14 -7.93
CA PHE A 432 20.07 2.73 -8.29
C PHE A 432 20.06 1.31 -8.85
N ALA A 433 19.20 0.45 -8.29
CA ALA A 433 18.92 -0.86 -8.88
C ALA A 433 18.01 -0.77 -10.12
N SER A 434 17.43 0.41 -10.39
CA SER A 434 16.70 0.74 -11.61
C SER A 434 16.60 2.25 -11.76
N LEU A 435 16.77 2.74 -12.98
CA LEU A 435 16.51 4.14 -13.34
C LEU A 435 15.00 4.48 -13.40
N GLN A 436 14.12 3.49 -13.30
CA GLN A 436 12.66 3.69 -13.34
C GLN A 436 12.07 4.11 -11.99
N SER A 437 12.86 4.14 -10.91
CA SER A 437 12.33 4.48 -9.58
C SER A 437 12.13 5.97 -9.43
N ASN A 438 10.90 6.40 -9.07
CA ASN A 438 10.60 7.81 -8.77
C ASN A 438 11.40 8.36 -7.56
N ALA A 439 11.90 7.49 -6.69
CA ALA A 439 12.75 7.90 -5.57
C ALA A 439 14.05 8.62 -6.04
N LYS A 440 14.44 8.46 -7.31
CA LYS A 440 15.54 9.21 -7.93
C LYS A 440 15.37 10.72 -7.86
N PHE A 441 14.13 11.19 -7.98
CA PHE A 441 13.86 12.62 -7.96
C PHE A 441 14.17 13.23 -6.60
N GLY A 442 14.33 12.42 -5.55
CA GLY A 442 14.74 12.86 -4.24
C GLY A 442 16.19 13.31 -4.12
N ILE A 443 17.04 13.09 -5.14
CA ILE A 443 18.46 13.41 -5.02
C ILE A 443 18.74 14.91 -4.96
N ILE A 444 17.99 15.75 -5.68
CA ILE A 444 18.18 17.21 -5.58
C ILE A 444 17.43 17.70 -4.33
N ASN A 445 18.12 17.61 -3.20
CA ASN A 445 17.61 17.88 -1.86
C ASN A 445 18.29 19.09 -1.17
N GLY A 446 19.15 19.82 -1.91
CA GLY A 446 19.93 20.96 -1.39
C GLY A 446 21.24 20.59 -0.68
N LYS A 447 21.52 19.29 -0.49
CA LYS A 447 22.83 18.74 -0.08
C LYS A 447 23.49 17.94 -1.19
N ASN A 448 22.69 17.28 -2.00
CA ASN A 448 23.12 16.43 -3.10
C ASN A 448 22.73 17.03 -4.45
N GLU A 449 23.51 16.67 -5.46
CA GLU A 449 23.26 16.97 -6.87
C GLU A 449 23.16 15.67 -7.68
N VAL A 450 22.67 15.75 -8.91
CA VAL A 450 22.56 14.58 -9.81
C VAL A 450 23.93 13.93 -10.10
N THR A 451 25.01 14.68 -9.92
CA THR A 451 26.40 14.20 -10.06
C THR A 451 26.82 13.29 -8.89
N ASP A 452 26.07 13.25 -7.79
CA ASP A 452 26.28 12.32 -6.67
C ASP A 452 25.79 10.89 -6.96
N ILE A 453 25.20 10.67 -8.13
CA ILE A 453 24.85 9.35 -8.63
C ILE A 453 26.11 8.69 -9.18
N GLU A 454 26.61 7.71 -8.44
CA GLU A 454 27.81 6.96 -8.80
C GLU A 454 27.51 5.80 -9.75
N GLY A 455 26.30 5.26 -9.73
CA GLY A 455 25.97 4.12 -10.58
C GLY A 455 24.52 3.71 -10.63
N PHE A 456 24.20 2.95 -11.68
CA PHE A 456 22.91 2.31 -11.85
C PHE A 456 23.07 0.94 -12.51
N TYR A 457 22.15 0.04 -12.21
CA TYR A 457 22.06 -1.24 -12.88
C TYR A 457 21.25 -1.12 -14.18
N ASP A 458 21.84 -1.55 -15.29
CA ASP A 458 21.18 -1.66 -16.59
C ASP A 458 20.62 -3.08 -16.76
N TYR A 459 19.30 -3.19 -16.97
CA TYR A 459 18.63 -4.49 -17.08
C TYR A 459 18.87 -5.18 -18.42
N ASP A 460 19.05 -4.41 -19.48
CA ASP A 460 19.21 -4.94 -20.83
C ASP A 460 20.61 -5.54 -20.97
N GLU A 461 21.61 -4.81 -20.47
CA GLU A 461 23.00 -5.26 -20.48
C GLU A 461 23.36 -6.16 -19.29
N LYS A 462 22.53 -6.17 -18.24
CA LYS A 462 22.75 -6.89 -16.97
C LYS A 462 24.07 -6.53 -16.28
N VAL A 463 24.44 -5.26 -16.34
CA VAL A 463 25.68 -4.74 -15.74
C VAL A 463 25.38 -3.55 -14.83
N LEU A 464 26.24 -3.38 -13.83
CA LEU A 464 26.30 -2.15 -13.04
C LEU A 464 27.20 -1.14 -13.75
N HIS A 465 26.64 -0.03 -14.19
CA HIS A 465 27.42 1.08 -14.70
C HIS A 465 27.87 1.98 -13.54
N VAL A 466 29.14 2.39 -13.57
CA VAL A 466 29.75 3.28 -12.58
C VAL A 466 30.35 4.50 -13.25
N ARG A 467 30.01 5.69 -12.77
CA ARG A 467 30.39 6.99 -13.35
C ARG A 467 31.90 7.18 -13.42
N LYS A 468 32.64 6.86 -12.35
CA LYS A 468 34.09 7.12 -12.24
C LYS A 468 34.94 6.53 -13.37
N ASN A 469 34.47 5.47 -14.03
CA ASN A 469 35.18 4.79 -15.13
C ASN A 469 34.26 4.53 -16.34
N ALA A 470 33.20 5.34 -16.49
CA ALA A 470 32.21 5.14 -17.54
C ALA A 470 32.82 5.45 -18.92
N SER A 471 32.48 4.63 -19.92
CA SER A 471 32.70 4.99 -21.33
C SER A 471 31.88 6.23 -21.69
N LEU A 472 32.21 6.89 -22.81
CA LEU A 472 31.44 8.03 -23.30
C LEU A 472 29.95 7.68 -23.50
N GLU A 473 29.67 6.46 -23.97
CA GLU A 473 28.30 5.95 -24.12
C GLU A 473 27.56 5.88 -22.78
N VAL A 474 28.20 5.34 -21.75
CA VAL A 474 27.62 5.27 -20.41
C VAL A 474 27.45 6.67 -19.80
N LEU A 475 28.41 7.57 -20.01
CA LEU A 475 28.28 8.98 -19.59
C LEU A 475 27.10 9.68 -20.29
N ASN A 476 26.83 9.36 -21.56
CA ASN A 476 25.64 9.86 -22.25
C ASN A 476 24.35 9.31 -21.64
N LYS A 477 24.32 8.03 -21.21
CA LYS A 477 23.18 7.47 -20.45
C LYS A 477 22.96 8.24 -19.13
N PHE A 478 24.03 8.57 -18.41
CA PHE A 478 23.94 9.43 -17.23
C PHE A 478 23.37 10.82 -17.58
N LYS A 479 23.88 11.47 -18.64
CA LYS A 479 23.42 12.81 -19.06
C LYS A 479 21.92 12.85 -19.35
N VAL A 480 21.42 11.90 -20.16
CA VAL A 480 19.97 11.80 -20.47
C VAL A 480 19.13 11.70 -19.19
N TYR A 481 19.63 10.96 -18.20
CA TYR A 481 18.94 10.78 -16.95
C TYR A 481 19.02 11.99 -16.02
N GLU A 482 20.16 12.68 -16.00
CA GLU A 482 20.30 13.98 -15.31
C GLU A 482 19.28 14.98 -15.88
N ASP A 483 19.19 15.06 -17.20
CA ASP A 483 18.24 15.91 -17.90
C ASP A 483 16.79 15.53 -17.56
N GLU A 484 16.46 14.25 -17.44
CA GLU A 484 15.14 13.76 -17.00
C GLU A 484 14.79 14.20 -15.57
N ILE A 485 15.73 14.04 -14.62
CA ILE A 485 15.54 14.46 -13.23
C ILE A 485 15.35 15.97 -13.16
N PHE A 486 16.20 16.73 -13.87
CA PHE A 486 16.10 18.19 -13.89
C PHE A 486 14.78 18.65 -14.51
N ALA A 487 14.39 18.10 -15.66
CA ALA A 487 13.12 18.41 -16.33
C ALA A 487 11.92 18.10 -15.43
N THR A 488 11.92 16.94 -14.76
CA THR A 488 10.80 16.55 -13.90
C THR A 488 10.72 17.42 -12.64
N GLN A 489 11.86 17.70 -12.00
CA GLN A 489 11.89 18.62 -10.85
C GLN A 489 11.46 20.03 -11.27
N PHE A 490 11.92 20.50 -12.42
CA PHE A 490 11.51 21.75 -13.03
C PHE A 490 9.98 21.78 -13.22
N LEU A 491 9.39 20.81 -13.91
CA LEU A 491 7.94 20.75 -14.14
C LEU A 491 7.14 20.71 -12.83
N SER A 492 7.65 20.02 -11.80
CA SER A 492 6.97 19.88 -10.51
C SER A 492 7.08 21.11 -9.60
N LYS A 493 8.15 21.92 -9.73
CA LYS A 493 8.43 23.07 -8.86
C LYS A 493 8.14 24.41 -9.52
N ALA A 494 8.28 24.50 -10.84
CA ALA A 494 8.25 25.76 -11.55
C ALA A 494 6.83 26.31 -11.73
N ASN A 495 5.78 25.57 -11.34
CA ASN A 495 4.38 25.96 -11.49
C ASN A 495 4.15 26.62 -12.86
N LEU A 496 4.59 25.92 -13.92
CA LEU A 496 4.57 26.44 -15.26
C LEU A 496 3.11 26.57 -15.74
N PHE A 497 2.69 27.80 -16.03
CA PHE A 497 1.40 28.08 -16.62
C PHE A 497 1.52 28.05 -18.13
N ILE A 498 0.59 27.34 -18.78
CA ILE A 498 0.39 27.35 -20.24
C ILE A 498 -1.10 27.61 -20.42
N ASN A 499 -1.45 28.87 -20.66
CA ASN A 499 -2.83 29.33 -20.79
C ASN A 499 -3.08 29.86 -22.20
N LEU A 500 -4.22 29.53 -22.77
CA LEU A 500 -4.67 30.16 -24.01
C LEU A 500 -5.03 31.62 -23.72
N LEU A 501 -4.50 32.55 -24.51
CA LEU A 501 -4.82 33.96 -24.39
C LEU A 501 -6.30 34.22 -24.73
N GLU A 502 -6.89 35.23 -24.09
CA GLU A 502 -8.32 35.55 -24.27
C GLU A 502 -8.69 35.80 -25.73
N ASN A 503 -7.86 36.55 -26.46
CA ASN A 503 -8.05 36.86 -27.88
C ASN A 503 -7.81 35.66 -28.82
N SER A 504 -7.43 34.51 -28.28
CA SER A 504 -7.16 33.28 -29.03
C SER A 504 -8.18 32.18 -28.77
N LYS A 505 -9.12 32.37 -27.83
CA LYS A 505 -10.19 31.40 -27.52
C LYS A 505 -11.10 31.09 -28.70
N ASP A 506 -11.34 32.08 -29.56
CA ASP A 506 -12.21 31.93 -30.74
C ASP A 506 -11.50 31.34 -31.96
N LYS A 507 -10.17 31.15 -31.90
CA LYS A 507 -9.42 30.57 -33.02
C LYS A 507 -9.72 29.08 -33.14
N ASN A 508 -9.74 28.57 -34.38
CA ASN A 508 -9.78 27.14 -34.57
C ASN A 508 -8.50 26.53 -33.99
N PHE A 509 -8.64 25.35 -33.37
CA PHE A 509 -7.53 24.64 -32.74
C PHE A 509 -6.36 24.39 -33.72
N ALA A 510 -6.68 24.09 -34.98
CA ALA A 510 -5.70 23.92 -36.06
C ALA A 510 -4.87 25.19 -36.34
N ASP A 511 -5.38 26.37 -36.02
CA ASP A 511 -4.77 27.68 -36.31
C ASP A 511 -3.97 28.24 -35.12
N LEU A 512 -4.02 27.60 -33.95
CA LEU A 512 -3.29 28.06 -32.74
C LEU A 512 -1.76 28.04 -32.93
N THR A 513 -1.09 29.13 -32.62
CA THR A 513 0.37 29.27 -32.68
C THR A 513 0.93 29.43 -31.28
N ILE A 514 2.26 29.39 -31.13
CA ILE A 514 2.88 29.62 -29.81
C ILE A 514 2.59 31.02 -29.25
N ALA A 515 2.28 31.98 -30.13
CA ALA A 515 1.90 33.35 -29.74
C ALA A 515 0.49 33.43 -29.13
N ASP A 516 -0.32 32.38 -29.27
CA ASP A 516 -1.66 32.28 -28.69
C ASP A 516 -1.65 31.82 -27.23
N PHE A 517 -0.47 31.48 -26.70
CA PHE A 517 -0.32 30.98 -25.34
C PHE A 517 0.50 31.93 -24.48
N ASP A 518 -0.03 32.22 -23.30
CA ASP A 518 0.73 32.75 -22.20
C ASP A 518 1.47 31.60 -21.50
N ILE A 519 2.80 31.63 -21.58
CA ILE A 519 3.68 30.62 -21.00
C ILE A 519 4.67 31.32 -20.07
N HIS A 520 4.50 31.13 -18.77
CA HIS A 520 5.32 31.74 -17.73
C HIS A 520 5.30 30.90 -16.44
N PHE A 521 6.14 31.28 -15.47
CA PHE A 521 6.21 30.63 -14.15
C PHE A 521 5.30 31.33 -13.15
N GLU A 522 4.58 30.59 -12.29
CA GLU A 522 3.73 31.20 -11.25
C GLU A 522 4.53 32.19 -10.40
N ASN A 523 3.94 33.38 -10.18
CA ASN A 523 4.54 34.52 -9.47
C ASN A 523 5.64 35.29 -10.22
N TYR A 524 5.97 34.93 -11.46
CA TYR A 524 6.90 35.67 -12.31
C TYR A 524 6.24 35.97 -13.66
N GLN A 525 5.86 37.23 -13.89
CA GLN A 525 5.37 37.71 -15.20
C GLN A 525 6.48 37.80 -16.27
N THR A 526 7.68 37.29 -15.97
CA THR A 526 8.86 37.31 -16.83
C THR A 526 9.41 35.89 -16.97
N LEU A 527 10.19 35.65 -18.03
CA LEU A 527 10.82 34.35 -18.30
C LEU A 527 11.89 33.95 -17.27
N ASP A 528 12.22 34.86 -16.35
CA ASP A 528 13.29 34.71 -15.37
C ASP A 528 12.74 34.21 -14.03
N HIS A 529 12.92 32.92 -13.77
CA HIS A 529 12.75 32.31 -12.46
C HIS A 529 14.12 32.27 -11.75
N PRO A 530 14.21 32.39 -10.40
CA PRO A 530 15.48 32.41 -9.68
C PRO A 530 16.41 31.22 -9.97
N LEU A 531 15.82 30.10 -10.39
CA LEU A 531 16.52 28.87 -10.71
C LEU A 531 16.57 28.56 -12.22
N TYR A 532 15.72 29.18 -13.04
CA TYR A 532 15.53 28.77 -14.44
C TYR A 532 15.13 29.94 -15.33
N ASN A 533 15.60 29.94 -16.57
CA ASN A 533 15.14 30.86 -17.60
C ASN A 533 14.52 30.07 -18.76
N LEU A 534 13.31 30.43 -19.16
CA LEU A 534 12.71 29.87 -20.37
C LEU A 534 13.33 30.60 -21.58
N LEU A 535 14.11 29.88 -22.39
CA LEU A 535 14.84 30.44 -23.52
C LEU A 535 14.01 30.44 -24.80
N GLU A 536 13.36 29.31 -25.09
CA GLU A 536 12.59 29.12 -26.32
C GLU A 536 11.32 28.33 -26.05
N LYS A 537 10.30 28.60 -26.86
CA LYS A 537 9.02 27.90 -26.83
C LYS A 537 8.54 27.63 -28.25
N SER A 538 8.06 26.41 -28.49
CA SER A 538 7.46 26.04 -29.77
C SER A 538 6.35 25.01 -29.59
N ILE A 539 5.48 24.89 -30.59
CA ILE A 539 4.50 23.81 -30.70
C ILE A 539 5.08 22.77 -31.64
N ASN A 540 5.25 21.54 -31.16
CA ASN A 540 5.72 20.41 -31.97
C ASN A 540 4.58 19.81 -32.79
N SER A 541 3.45 19.58 -32.13
CA SER A 541 2.32 18.89 -32.73
C SER A 541 1.02 19.28 -32.05
N LYS A 542 -0.08 19.05 -32.77
CA LYS A 542 -1.44 19.26 -32.30
C LYS A 542 -2.25 18.01 -32.59
N ASN A 543 -2.91 17.48 -31.57
CA ASN A 543 -3.85 16.38 -31.69
C ASN A 543 -5.28 16.92 -31.55
N ASN A 544 -5.93 17.11 -32.70
CA ASN A 544 -7.28 17.68 -32.78
C ASN A 544 -8.34 16.75 -32.15
N GLU A 545 -8.12 15.43 -32.11
CA GLU A 545 -9.12 14.48 -31.62
C GLU A 545 -9.35 14.64 -30.12
N ASN A 546 -8.28 14.91 -29.37
CA ASN A 546 -8.31 15.00 -27.91
C ASN A 546 -8.09 16.43 -27.38
N GLY A 547 -7.88 17.41 -28.28
CA GLY A 547 -7.61 18.80 -27.92
C GLY A 547 -6.26 18.99 -27.23
N GLU A 548 -5.25 18.19 -27.60
CA GLU A 548 -3.94 18.20 -26.96
C GLU A 548 -2.90 18.89 -27.85
N ILE A 549 -2.06 19.74 -27.24
CA ILE A 549 -0.94 20.40 -27.91
C ILE A 549 0.34 19.97 -27.21
N ASP A 550 1.32 19.54 -28.00
CA ASP A 550 2.67 19.21 -27.54
C ASP A 550 3.57 20.44 -27.69
N PHE A 551 4.07 20.93 -26.57
CA PHE A 551 4.96 22.08 -26.47
C PHE A 551 6.40 21.61 -26.26
N THR A 552 7.33 22.13 -27.05
CA THR A 552 8.76 22.08 -26.71
C THR A 552 9.15 23.37 -26.01
N LEU A 553 9.73 23.24 -24.82
CA LEU A 553 10.32 24.34 -24.07
C LEU A 553 11.81 24.12 -23.92
N LYS A 554 12.61 25.08 -24.38
CA LYS A 554 14.05 25.12 -24.12
C LYS A 554 14.29 25.97 -22.89
N ILE A 555 14.88 25.36 -21.86
CA ILE A 555 15.04 25.99 -20.55
C ILE A 555 16.52 25.97 -20.20
N LYS A 556 16.99 27.05 -19.57
CA LYS A 556 18.32 27.16 -19.00
C LYS A 556 18.23 27.13 -17.49
N SER A 557 19.01 26.29 -16.84
CA SER A 557 19.17 26.35 -15.39
C SER A 557 20.13 27.48 -15.02
N ASN A 558 19.71 28.37 -14.11
CA ASN A 558 20.53 29.46 -13.63
C ASN A 558 21.61 28.98 -12.64
N ILE A 559 21.46 27.77 -12.09
CA ILE A 559 22.39 27.17 -11.12
C ILE A 559 23.65 26.65 -11.82
N ASN A 560 23.48 25.83 -12.86
CA ASN A 560 24.59 25.14 -13.56
C ASN A 560 24.78 25.61 -15.01
N GLN A 561 23.95 26.55 -15.50
CA GLN A 561 24.00 27.10 -16.86
C GLN A 561 23.69 26.10 -17.99
N ASP A 562 23.26 24.89 -17.65
CA ASP A 562 22.86 23.88 -18.63
C ASP A 562 21.53 24.23 -19.30
N GLU A 563 21.45 23.94 -20.60
CA GLU A 563 20.22 24.05 -21.39
C GLU A 563 19.61 22.67 -21.59
N PHE A 564 18.31 22.54 -21.34
CA PHE A 564 17.56 21.30 -21.54
C PHE A 564 16.25 21.56 -22.26
N VAL A 565 15.77 20.53 -22.97
CA VAL A 565 14.56 20.58 -23.78
C VAL A 565 13.50 19.72 -23.09
N VAL A 566 12.35 20.31 -22.82
CA VAL A 566 11.22 19.63 -22.17
C VAL A 566 10.03 19.62 -23.11
N ASN A 567 9.44 18.42 -23.31
CA ASN A 567 8.20 18.26 -24.04
C ASN A 567 7.02 18.19 -23.05
N ILE A 568 6.00 19.00 -23.28
CA ILE A 568 4.84 19.12 -22.40
C ILE A 568 3.58 18.96 -23.24
N ILE A 569 2.79 17.94 -22.92
CA ILE A 569 1.47 17.75 -23.52
C ILE A 569 0.44 18.44 -22.63
N LYS A 570 -0.23 19.45 -23.18
CA LYS A 570 -1.31 20.17 -22.49
C LYS A 570 -2.61 19.98 -23.26
N LYS A 571 -3.65 19.54 -22.56
CA LYS A 571 -5.02 19.59 -23.07
C LYS A 571 -5.53 21.02 -23.02
N VAL A 572 -5.91 21.56 -24.18
CA VAL A 572 -6.49 22.88 -24.35
C VAL A 572 -7.97 22.69 -24.65
N THR A 573 -8.81 22.99 -23.67
CA THR A 573 -10.25 23.06 -23.88
C THR A 573 -10.58 24.41 -24.50
N ASN A 574 -10.89 24.43 -25.80
CA ASN A 574 -11.66 25.53 -26.37
C ASN A 574 -13.08 25.40 -25.79
N GLU A 575 -13.35 26.08 -24.68
CA GLU A 575 -14.73 26.35 -24.29
C GLU A 575 -15.32 27.25 -25.38
N LYS A 576 -16.23 26.69 -26.19
CA LYS A 576 -17.15 27.47 -27.01
C LYS A 576 -18.40 27.79 -26.23
#